data_AF-A0A2E3MAB7-F1
#
_entry.id   AF-A0A2E3MAB7-F1
#
_cell.length_a   1.000
_cell.length_b   1.000
_cell.length_c   1.000
_cell.angle_alpha   90.00
_cell.angle_beta   90.00
_cell.angle_gamma   90.00
#
_symmetry.space_group_name_H-M   'P 1'
#
loop_
_entity.id
_entity.type
_entity.pdbx_description
1 polymer ?
#
loop_
_entity_poly.entity_id
_entity_poly.type
_entity_poly.pdbx_seq_one_letter_code
_entity_poly.pdbx_strand_id
1 'polypeptide(L)'
;MKKIYSLKTCSTCQRIIKDLDLSKEFVHQDVKTTPISASDLEGLKALSGSYESLFNKRAKLYKEKGLKNKTLKEADYRQYILEHYTFLKRPVLVIEEQVFVGNSRETIVAAKLALPHA
;
A
#
# COMPACT_ATOMS: atom_id res chain seq x y z
N MET A 1 -4.71 4.14 13.80
CA MET A 1 -4.03 5.17 12.97
C MET A 1 -4.80 5.36 11.67
N LYS A 2 -4.99 6.60 11.16
CA LYS A 2 -5.65 6.85 9.86
C LYS A 2 -4.62 7.39 8.85
N LYS A 3 -4.14 6.54 7.95
CA LYS A 3 -3.04 6.91 7.02
C LYS A 3 -3.20 6.25 5.66
N ILE A 4 -2.77 6.93 4.61
CA ILE A 4 -2.81 6.40 3.24
C ILE A 4 -1.49 6.58 2.51
N TYR A 5 -1.01 5.50 1.91
CA TYR A 5 0.17 5.46 1.05
C TYR A 5 -0.29 5.36 -0.40
N SER A 6 0.00 6.39 -1.17
CA SER A 6 -0.42 6.46 -2.57
C SER A 6 0.58 7.23 -3.41
N LEU A 7 0.37 7.28 -4.73
CA LEU A 7 1.02 8.29 -5.56
C LEU A 7 0.02 9.39 -5.90
N LYS A 8 0.45 10.63 -5.73
CA LYS A 8 -0.21 11.81 -6.26
C LYS A 8 -0.45 11.70 -7.77
N THR A 9 0.48 11.09 -8.51
CA THR A 9 0.35 10.93 -9.97
C THR A 9 -0.52 9.75 -10.40
N CYS A 10 -1.12 9.00 -9.49
CA CYS A 10 -1.97 7.86 -9.83
C CYS A 10 -3.45 8.25 -9.82
N SER A 11 -4.03 8.45 -11.00
CA SER A 11 -5.45 8.83 -11.16
C SER A 11 -6.40 7.84 -10.48
N THR A 12 -6.10 6.54 -10.51
CA THR A 12 -6.91 5.51 -9.84
C THR A 12 -6.86 5.65 -8.32
N CYS A 13 -5.68 5.91 -7.74
CA CYS A 13 -5.57 6.16 -6.30
C CYS A 13 -6.39 7.39 -5.90
N GLN A 14 -6.30 8.48 -6.67
CA GLN A 14 -7.06 9.69 -6.39
C GLN A 14 -8.58 9.48 -6.49
N ARG A 15 -9.05 8.69 -7.47
CA ARG A 15 -10.46 8.32 -7.55
C ARG A 15 -10.92 7.53 -6.32
N ILE A 16 -10.13 6.55 -5.88
CA ILE A 16 -10.45 5.73 -4.70
C ILE A 16 -10.49 6.59 -3.43
N ILE A 17 -9.50 7.46 -3.23
CA ILE A 17 -9.47 8.41 -2.11
C ILE A 17 -10.74 9.25 -2.06
N LYS A 18 -11.17 9.73 -3.23
CA LYS A 18 -12.37 10.56 -3.37
C LYS A 18 -13.66 9.75 -3.19
N ASP A 19 -13.70 8.50 -3.66
CA ASP A 19 -14.85 7.58 -3.49
C ASP A 19 -15.04 7.13 -2.04
N LEU A 20 -13.93 6.96 -1.32
CA LEU A 20 -13.89 6.65 0.10
C LEU A 20 -14.22 7.86 0.97
N ASP A 21 -14.29 9.06 0.40
CA ASP A 21 -14.53 10.33 1.12
C ASP A 21 -13.69 10.44 2.41
N LEU A 22 -12.38 10.15 2.27
CA LEU A 22 -11.49 10.12 3.43
C LEU A 22 -11.49 11.50 4.13
N SER A 23 -11.89 11.52 5.39
CA SER A 23 -11.83 12.71 6.23
C SER A 23 -10.43 13.33 6.23
N LYS A 24 -10.35 14.66 6.44
CA LYS A 24 -9.07 15.40 6.55
C LYS A 24 -8.12 14.88 7.64
N GLU A 25 -8.61 14.03 8.54
CA GLU A 25 -7.82 13.30 9.53
C GLU A 25 -6.86 12.27 8.91
N PHE A 26 -7.12 11.80 7.68
CA PHE A 26 -6.25 10.85 7.01
C PHE A 26 -4.94 11.51 6.58
N VAL A 27 -3.82 10.93 7.02
CA VAL A 27 -2.50 11.40 6.59
C VAL A 27 -2.19 10.84 5.20
N HIS A 28 -2.09 11.72 4.21
CA HIS A 28 -1.71 11.35 2.84
C HIS A 28 -0.20 11.34 2.68
N GLN A 29 0.40 10.16 2.65
CA GLN A 29 1.81 9.98 2.35
C GLN A 29 1.99 9.61 0.87
N ASP A 30 2.69 10.49 0.15
CA ASP A 30 3.13 10.20 -1.21
C ASP A 30 4.41 9.36 -1.17
N VAL A 31 4.33 8.08 -1.56
CA VAL A 31 5.47 7.16 -1.49
C VAL A 31 6.58 7.46 -2.52
N LYS A 32 6.31 8.35 -3.48
CA LYS A 32 7.30 8.78 -4.48
C LYS A 32 8.16 9.91 -3.94
N THR A 33 7.58 10.86 -3.21
CA THR A 33 8.31 11.95 -2.54
C THR A 33 8.85 11.53 -1.17
N THR A 34 8.05 10.78 -0.41
CA THR A 34 8.37 10.34 0.95
C THR A 34 8.26 8.81 1.03
N PRO A 35 9.37 8.08 0.82
CA PRO A 35 9.36 6.63 0.84
C PRO A 35 8.86 6.10 2.19
N ILE A 36 8.32 4.89 2.18
CA ILE A 36 7.87 4.24 3.39
C ILE A 36 9.06 3.92 4.30
N SER A 37 8.94 4.20 5.59
CA SER A 37 9.98 3.87 6.56
C SER A 37 9.90 2.39 6.95
N ALA A 38 11.01 1.82 7.42
CA ALA A 38 11.07 0.42 7.86
C ALA A 38 10.06 0.09 8.96
N SER A 39 9.92 0.98 9.95
CA SER A 39 8.96 0.82 11.06
C SER A 39 7.51 0.86 10.58
N ASP A 40 7.24 1.69 9.59
CA ASP A 40 5.91 1.88 9.01
C ASP A 40 5.51 0.63 8.19
N LEU A 41 6.47 0.10 7.42
CA LEU A 41 6.32 -1.15 6.69
C LEU A 41 6.14 -2.36 7.62
N GLU A 42 6.80 -2.40 8.78
CA GLU A 42 6.57 -3.43 9.80
C GLU A 42 5.15 -3.38 10.36
N GLY A 43 4.61 -2.18 10.63
CA GLY A 43 3.22 -2.01 11.01
C GLY A 43 2.25 -2.53 9.94
N LEU A 44 2.49 -2.17 8.67
CA LEU A 44 1.68 -2.69 7.56
C LEU A 44 1.75 -4.22 7.46
N LYS A 45 2.92 -4.82 7.72
CA LYS A 45 3.10 -6.28 7.69
C LYS A 45 2.32 -6.95 8.83
N ALA A 46 2.32 -6.37 10.03
CA ALA A 46 1.54 -6.90 11.14
C ALA A 46 0.04 -6.96 10.80
N LEU A 47 -0.47 -5.93 10.12
CA LEU A 47 -1.88 -5.85 9.72
C LEU A 47 -2.20 -6.69 8.47
N SER A 48 -1.29 -6.73 7.48
CA SER A 48 -1.51 -7.41 6.19
C SER A 48 -1.11 -8.89 6.21
N GLY A 49 -0.54 -9.36 7.32
CA GLY A 49 0.01 -10.70 7.52
C GLY A 49 1.43 -10.91 6.98
N SER A 50 1.77 -10.35 5.82
CA SER A 50 3.09 -10.56 5.19
C SER A 50 3.52 -9.43 4.26
N TYR A 51 4.83 -9.23 4.08
CA TYR A 51 5.36 -8.27 3.10
C TYR A 51 4.96 -8.61 1.67
N GLU A 52 4.80 -9.90 1.36
CA GLU A 52 4.34 -10.34 0.03
C GLU A 52 2.96 -9.78 -0.31
N SER A 53 2.04 -9.73 0.66
CA SER A 53 0.69 -9.18 0.47
C SER A 53 0.75 -7.71 0.07
N LEU A 54 1.73 -6.97 0.58
CA LEU A 54 2.02 -5.57 0.26
C LEU A 54 2.83 -5.40 -1.04
N PHE A 55 3.37 -6.49 -1.60
CA PHE A 55 4.30 -6.43 -2.72
C PHE A 55 3.62 -6.48 -4.09
N ASN A 56 3.99 -5.55 -4.97
CA ASN A 56 3.47 -5.42 -6.32
C ASN A 56 4.27 -6.27 -7.31
N LYS A 57 3.91 -7.56 -7.41
CA LYS A 57 4.47 -8.52 -8.39
C LYS A 57 4.24 -8.11 -9.86
N ARG A 58 3.38 -7.11 -10.14
CA ARG A 58 3.10 -6.61 -11.49
C ARG A 58 3.98 -5.43 -11.90
N ALA A 59 4.83 -4.92 -11.02
CA ALA A 59 5.70 -3.77 -11.32
C ALA A 59 6.61 -4.05 -12.54
N LYS A 60 6.89 -3.04 -13.36
CA LYS A 60 7.81 -3.16 -14.50
C LYS A 60 9.22 -3.59 -14.02
N LEU A 61 9.69 -2.93 -12.96
CA LEU A 61 10.94 -3.21 -12.27
C LEU A 61 11.02 -4.66 -11.74
N TYR A 62 9.90 -5.31 -11.41
CA TYR A 62 9.89 -6.72 -11.02
C TYR A 62 10.33 -7.63 -12.17
N LYS A 63 9.84 -7.33 -13.39
CA LYS A 63 10.21 -8.05 -14.60
C LYS A 63 11.64 -7.70 -15.04
N GLU A 64 12.00 -6.42 -15.01
CA GLU A 64 13.33 -5.92 -15.40
C GLU A 64 14.45 -6.48 -14.52
N LYS A 65 14.23 -6.59 -13.20
CA LYS A 65 15.19 -7.22 -12.27
C LYS A 65 15.17 -8.75 -12.30
N GLY A 66 14.35 -9.37 -13.15
CA GLY A 66 14.25 -10.84 -13.25
C GLY A 66 13.76 -11.51 -11.97
N LEU A 67 13.03 -10.77 -11.10
CA LEU A 67 12.64 -11.26 -9.78
C LEU A 67 11.68 -12.45 -9.84
N LYS A 68 10.96 -12.61 -10.96
CA LYS A 68 10.10 -13.77 -11.21
C LYS A 68 10.86 -15.10 -11.18
N ASN A 69 12.13 -15.10 -11.56
CA ASN A 69 12.98 -16.30 -11.57
C ASN A 69 13.75 -16.48 -10.26
N LYS A 70 13.57 -15.59 -9.28
CA LYS A 70 14.21 -15.68 -7.97
C LYS A 70 13.22 -16.20 -6.94
N THR A 71 13.73 -16.99 -6.00
CA THR A 71 12.96 -17.37 -4.80
C THR A 71 13.09 -16.22 -3.80
N LEU A 72 12.07 -15.36 -3.75
CA LEU A 72 12.03 -14.23 -2.83
C LEU A 72 11.50 -14.69 -1.47
N LYS A 73 12.17 -14.32 -0.39
CA LYS A 73 11.69 -14.51 0.99
C LYS A 73 11.02 -13.23 1.50
N GLU A 74 10.37 -13.31 2.66
CA GLU A 74 9.76 -12.14 3.31
C GLU A 74 10.73 -10.97 3.49
N ALA A 75 11.98 -11.26 3.87
CA ALA A 75 13.03 -10.25 4.03
C ALA A 75 13.37 -9.56 2.70
N ASP A 76 13.40 -10.30 1.58
CA ASP A 76 13.62 -9.73 0.26
C ASP A 76 12.48 -8.78 -0.12
N TYR A 77 11.23 -9.18 0.09
CA TYR A 77 10.06 -8.33 -0.17
C TYR A 77 10.14 -7.01 0.60
N ARG A 78 10.50 -7.08 1.90
CA ARG A 78 10.74 -5.89 2.72
C ARG A 78 11.80 -4.98 2.10
N GLN A 79 12.94 -5.55 1.74
CA GLN A 79 14.06 -4.80 1.18
C GLN A 79 13.68 -4.13 -0.15
N TYR A 80 13.01 -4.84 -1.06
CA TYR A 80 12.58 -4.27 -2.33
C TYR A 80 11.55 -3.14 -2.16
N ILE A 81 10.62 -3.28 -1.22
CA ILE A 81 9.62 -2.22 -0.93
C ILE A 81 10.31 -0.95 -0.43
N LEU A 82 11.31 -1.09 0.45
CA LEU A 82 12.12 0.02 0.96
C LEU A 82 13.05 0.61 -0.12
N GLU A 83 13.58 -0.24 -1.00
CA GLU A 83 14.45 0.18 -2.09
C GLU A 83 13.70 1.03 -3.12
N HIS A 84 12.48 0.64 -3.49
CA HIS A 84 11.70 1.40 -4.46
C HIS A 84 10.18 1.27 -4.28
N TYR A 85 9.52 2.42 -4.18
CA TYR A 85 8.07 2.55 -4.02
C TYR A 85 7.20 1.84 -5.09
N THR A 86 7.78 1.44 -6.22
CA THR A 86 7.07 0.72 -7.30
C THR A 86 6.66 -0.69 -6.86
N PHE A 87 7.43 -1.26 -5.94
CA PHE A 87 7.26 -2.58 -5.39
C PHE A 87 6.18 -2.62 -4.30
N LEU A 88 5.71 -1.47 -3.81
CA LEU A 88 4.55 -1.42 -2.92
C LEU A 88 3.25 -1.43 -3.75
N LYS A 89 2.30 -2.30 -3.39
CA LYS A 89 0.93 -2.24 -3.91
C LYS A 89 0.27 -0.95 -3.45
N ARG A 90 -0.42 -0.24 -4.34
CA ARG A 90 -0.97 1.09 -4.07
C ARG A 90 -2.39 1.18 -4.65
N PRO A 91 -3.33 1.87 -4.00
CA PRO A 91 -3.17 2.56 -2.71
C PRO A 91 -3.10 1.58 -1.52
N VAL A 92 -2.40 1.96 -0.44
CA VAL A 92 -2.48 1.26 0.85
C VAL A 92 -3.19 2.18 1.83
N LEU A 93 -4.31 1.73 2.38
CA LEU A 93 -5.08 2.46 3.37
C LEU A 93 -4.94 1.77 4.72
N VAL A 94 -4.68 2.54 5.75
CA VAL A 94 -4.60 2.09 7.14
C VAL A 94 -5.70 2.80 7.91
N ILE A 95 -6.64 2.03 8.45
CA ILE A 95 -7.75 2.52 9.27
C ILE A 95 -7.68 1.77 10.60
N GLU A 96 -7.29 2.47 11.66
CA GLU A 96 -7.18 1.92 13.01
C GLU A 96 -6.22 0.74 13.10
N GLU A 97 -6.74 -0.49 13.13
CA GLU A 97 -6.02 -1.78 13.14
C GLU A 97 -6.31 -2.61 11.87
N GLN A 98 -6.79 -1.97 10.80
CA GLN A 98 -7.09 -2.62 9.54
C GLN A 98 -6.25 -2.00 8.41
N VAL A 99 -5.80 -2.85 7.49
CA VAL A 99 -5.07 -2.42 6.30
C VAL A 99 -5.75 -2.92 5.03
N PHE A 100 -5.91 -2.02 4.07
CA PHE A 100 -6.52 -2.27 2.78
C PHE A 100 -5.51 -1.97 1.68
N VAL A 101 -5.13 -3.00 0.93
CA VAL A 101 -4.01 -2.93 -0.01
C VAL A 101 -4.50 -3.13 -1.44
N GLY A 102 -4.36 -2.11 -2.27
CA GLY A 102 -4.65 -2.14 -3.69
C GLY A 102 -5.99 -1.49 -4.06
N ASN A 103 -6.40 -1.69 -5.32
CA ASN A 103 -7.59 -1.10 -5.92
C ASN A 103 -8.68 -2.14 -6.24
N SER A 104 -8.61 -3.32 -5.63
CA SER A 104 -9.64 -4.35 -5.81
C SER A 104 -10.97 -3.88 -5.26
N ARG A 105 -12.07 -4.25 -5.93
CA ARG A 105 -13.42 -3.85 -5.53
C ARG A 105 -13.73 -4.24 -4.10
N GLU A 106 -13.38 -5.47 -3.71
CA GLU A 106 -13.55 -5.98 -2.35
C GLU A 106 -12.79 -5.14 -1.32
N THR A 107 -11.54 -4.78 -1.61
CA THR A 107 -10.71 -3.94 -0.75
C THR A 107 -11.30 -2.55 -0.56
N ILE A 108 -11.82 -1.94 -1.63
CA ILE A 108 -12.45 -0.61 -1.55
C ILE A 108 -13.76 -0.68 -0.74
N VAL A 109 -14.58 -1.72 -0.96
CA VAL A 109 -15.82 -1.92 -0.21
C VAL A 109 -15.52 -2.13 1.27
N ALA A 110 -14.56 -2.99 1.61
CA ALA A 110 -14.18 -3.25 2.99
C ALA A 110 -13.58 -2.01 3.67
N ALA A 111 -12.75 -1.25 2.95
CA ALA A 111 -12.25 0.03 3.42
C ALA A 111 -13.39 1.00 3.73
N LYS A 112 -14.38 1.09 2.84
CA LYS A 112 -15.55 1.96 3.02
C LYS A 112 -16.37 1.56 4.24
N LEU A 113 -16.58 0.27 4.46
CA LEU A 113 -17.28 -0.25 5.64
C LEU A 113 -16.50 0.00 6.94
N ALA A 114 -15.18 -0.03 6.90
CA ALA A 114 -14.32 0.25 8.04
C ALA A 114 -14.20 1.75 8.35
N LEU A 115 -14.61 2.63 7.44
CA LEU A 115 -14.67 4.06 7.73
C LEU A 115 -15.82 4.31 8.71
N PRO A 116 -15.57 4.98 9.85
CA PRO A 116 -16.63 5.41 10.74
C PRO A 116 -17.46 6.45 9.98
N HIS A 117 -18.62 6.05 9.48
CA HIS A 117 -19.61 6.97 8.98
C HIS A 117 -20.17 7.70 10.20
N ALA A 118 -19.82 8.97 10.35
CA ALA A 118 -20.43 9.88 11.31
C ALA A 118 -21.67 10.51 10.68
#